data_AF-A0A165WYN8-F1
#
_entry.id   AF-A0A165WYN8-F1
#
_cell.length_a   1.000
_cell.length_b   1.000
_cell.length_c   1.000
_cell.angle_alpha   90.00
_cell.angle_beta   90.00
_cell.angle_gamma   90.00
#
_symmetry.space_group_name_H-M   'P 1'
#
loop_
_entity.id
_entity.type
_entity.pdbx_description
1 polymer ?
#
loop_
_entity_poly.entity_id
_entity_poly.type
_entity_poly.pdbx_seq_one_letter_code
_entity_poly.pdbx_strand_id
1 'polypeptide(L)'
;MPNTLNLDLASSCPYVRLRTMASSPNERDITVPQDIISGPGQTSQLRVKTVHEHFLTVIHIADLLASRPSGDEPAVARTLGVAPVFFSKKLDALAFATSTQVLVVFVDRTQQGADGSRVNMKGKTGKNKRRGRALLENLLLGRDISGLESSVAIDARALAVSLHVDIGLRVARCVDVLALCPKNTSSRTPALPLQALLSKKTSHVECSQEHLADLFTMRKEEGGQAHTPGSLDKPLSDGALRAWLSLAVATVLVQNNAHALENAQVTDTSETTKQELDSLSRIMVEGQQKHAQSQLLDGDRKSTRTSALAEAKRGRGVAVGSALDDTSTLHGLPFVRALHGGEDANSDVLWEDAPALPEYPSTSTIEAFEEAGMISLNETQKTLLGRALSCRDQDRLLIAQGGIGTGKTTLIAAICMAATPSQPVWVLSQTNATLWSTAARLLQSGIDHLKLVAGTKSETQV
;
A
#
# COMPACT_ATOMS: atom_id res chain seq x y z
N MET A 1 1.63 -36.64 19.37
CA MET A 1 1.30 -37.33 18.11
C MET A 1 0.75 -36.29 17.15
N PRO A 2 1.43 -35.95 16.05
CA PRO A 2 0.94 -34.93 15.14
C PRO A 2 -0.11 -35.54 14.21
N ASN A 3 -1.30 -34.94 14.20
CA ASN A 3 -2.36 -35.25 13.27
C ASN A 3 -1.99 -34.73 11.88
N THR A 4 -1.63 -35.64 10.98
CA THR A 4 -1.51 -35.39 9.54
C THR A 4 -2.92 -35.25 8.95
N LEU A 5 -3.32 -34.01 8.65
CA LEU A 5 -4.50 -33.72 7.83
C LEU A 5 -4.16 -34.01 6.36
N ASN A 6 -4.62 -35.16 5.86
CA ASN A 6 -4.64 -35.48 4.44
C ASN A 6 -5.68 -34.60 3.74
N LEU A 7 -5.24 -33.66 2.90
CA LEU A 7 -6.08 -32.87 2.01
C LEU A 7 -6.49 -33.70 0.81
N ASP A 8 -7.45 -34.60 1.02
CA ASP A 8 -8.18 -35.28 -0.03
C ASP A 8 -9.33 -34.36 -0.49
N LEU A 9 -8.98 -33.32 -1.27
CA LEU A 9 -9.88 -32.25 -1.74
C LEU A 9 -11.04 -32.73 -2.63
N ALA A 10 -11.17 -34.03 -2.86
CA ALA A 10 -12.25 -34.63 -3.66
C ALA A 10 -13.40 -35.24 -2.83
N SER A 11 -13.25 -35.52 -1.53
CA SER A 11 -14.18 -36.42 -0.82
C SER A 11 -15.04 -35.80 0.30
N SER A 12 -14.78 -34.56 0.73
CA SER A 12 -15.47 -33.98 1.91
C SER A 12 -16.34 -32.74 1.64
N CYS A 13 -16.97 -32.65 0.46
CA CYS A 13 -18.06 -31.71 0.22
C CYS A 13 -19.31 -32.49 -0.25
N PRO A 14 -20.29 -32.79 0.62
CA PRO A 14 -21.41 -33.66 0.27
C PRO A 14 -22.45 -33.01 -0.66
N TYR A 15 -22.17 -31.85 -1.26
CA TYR A 15 -23.07 -31.15 -2.19
C TYR A 15 -22.35 -30.41 -3.34
N VAL A 16 -21.39 -31.04 -4.04
CA VAL A 16 -21.01 -30.54 -5.38
C VAL A 16 -20.75 -31.73 -6.31
N ARG A 17 -21.78 -32.14 -7.05
CA ARG A 17 -21.61 -32.98 -8.23
C ARG A 17 -20.91 -32.11 -9.28
N LEU A 18 -19.59 -32.25 -9.41
CA LEU A 18 -18.79 -31.57 -10.45
C LEU A 18 -19.25 -32.09 -11.82
N ARG A 19 -20.28 -31.46 -12.39
CA ARG A 19 -20.50 -31.51 -13.83
C ARG A 19 -19.37 -30.73 -14.47
N THR A 20 -18.66 -31.35 -15.39
CA THR A 20 -17.77 -30.68 -16.35
C THR A 20 -18.63 -29.64 -17.09
N MET A 21 -18.60 -28.41 -16.61
CA MET A 21 -19.28 -27.29 -17.25
C MET A 21 -18.44 -26.93 -18.47
N ALA A 22 -19.06 -26.90 -19.66
CA ALA A 22 -18.43 -26.32 -20.83
C ALA A 22 -17.94 -24.89 -20.50
N SER A 23 -16.81 -24.48 -21.09
CA SER A 23 -16.21 -23.17 -20.87
C SER A 23 -17.27 -22.08 -20.98
N SER A 24 -17.32 -21.20 -19.97
CA SER A 24 -18.31 -20.13 -19.96
C SER A 24 -18.04 -19.22 -21.16
N PRO A 25 -19.06 -18.74 -21.89
CA PRO A 25 -18.87 -17.81 -23.02
C PRO A 25 -18.23 -16.47 -22.62
N ASN A 26 -17.93 -16.25 -21.33
CA ASN A 26 -17.28 -15.05 -20.81
C ASN A 26 -15.80 -15.27 -20.45
N GLU A 27 -15.24 -16.44 -20.75
CA GLU A 27 -13.81 -16.72 -20.58
C GLU A 27 -13.08 -16.40 -21.87
N ARG A 28 -11.89 -15.78 -21.74
CA ARG A 28 -10.95 -15.64 -22.86
C ARG A 28 -9.58 -16.13 -22.47
N ASP A 29 -9.00 -16.87 -23.40
CA ASP A 29 -7.61 -17.28 -23.37
C ASP A 29 -6.79 -16.34 -24.23
N ILE A 30 -5.79 -15.71 -23.63
CA ILE A 30 -4.81 -14.86 -24.30
C ILE A 30 -3.44 -15.50 -24.08
N THR A 31 -2.61 -15.48 -25.11
CA THR A 31 -1.22 -15.92 -25.02
C THR A 31 -0.32 -14.71 -24.91
N VAL A 32 0.45 -14.62 -23.83
CA VAL A 32 1.38 -13.50 -23.62
C VAL A 32 2.81 -14.01 -23.72
N PRO A 33 3.67 -13.44 -24.59
CA PRO A 33 5.06 -13.86 -24.69
C PRO A 33 5.82 -13.56 -23.40
N GLN A 34 6.66 -14.50 -22.96
CA GLN A 34 7.57 -14.32 -21.82
C GLN A 34 8.93 -13.85 -22.33
N ASP A 35 9.05 -12.58 -22.71
CA ASP A 35 10.26 -12.01 -23.32
C ASP A 35 11.08 -11.14 -22.35
N ILE A 36 10.70 -11.11 -21.07
CA ILE A 36 11.40 -10.33 -20.04
C ILE A 36 12.63 -11.09 -19.52
N ILE A 37 12.47 -12.38 -19.27
CA ILE A 37 13.48 -13.29 -18.71
C ILE A 37 13.59 -14.45 -19.70
N SER A 38 14.74 -14.59 -20.34
CA SER A 38 15.03 -15.71 -21.24
C SER A 38 15.96 -16.70 -20.53
N GLY A 39 15.51 -17.96 -20.37
CA GLY A 39 16.31 -19.03 -19.78
C GLY A 39 16.08 -20.40 -20.45
N PRO A 40 17.03 -21.34 -20.35
CA PRO A 40 16.91 -22.68 -20.94
C PRO A 40 15.74 -23.44 -20.29
N GLY A 41 14.81 -23.94 -21.11
CA GLY A 41 13.65 -24.74 -20.65
C GLY A 41 12.40 -23.93 -20.27
N GLN A 42 12.43 -22.60 -20.40
CA GLN A 42 11.27 -21.77 -20.15
C GLN A 42 10.33 -21.78 -21.36
N THR A 43 9.04 -22.06 -21.13
CA THR A 43 8.02 -21.94 -22.18
C THR A 43 7.91 -20.48 -22.58
N SER A 44 8.00 -20.19 -23.87
CA SER A 44 7.98 -18.81 -24.38
C SER A 44 6.65 -18.07 -24.20
N GLN A 45 5.63 -18.71 -23.61
CA GLN A 45 4.25 -18.23 -23.61
C GLN A 45 3.54 -18.50 -22.27
N LEU A 46 2.93 -17.46 -21.69
CA LEU A 46 1.97 -17.57 -20.59
C LEU A 46 0.57 -17.81 -21.13
N ARG A 47 -0.13 -18.79 -20.56
CA ARG A 47 -1.57 -18.95 -20.77
C ARG A 47 -2.32 -18.01 -19.83
N VAL A 48 -2.94 -16.98 -20.38
CA VAL A 48 -3.72 -16.00 -19.60
C VAL A 48 -5.20 -16.31 -19.75
N LYS A 49 -5.83 -16.79 -18.68
CA LYS A 49 -7.28 -16.90 -18.58
C LYS A 49 -7.84 -15.61 -17.99
N THR A 50 -8.87 -15.06 -18.62
CA THR A 50 -9.57 -13.89 -18.07
C THR A 50 -10.98 -14.26 -17.64
N VAL A 51 -11.42 -13.74 -16.49
CA VAL A 51 -12.75 -13.99 -15.94
C VAL A 51 -13.25 -12.76 -15.19
N HIS A 52 -14.54 -12.48 -15.24
CA HIS A 52 -15.13 -11.43 -14.40
C HIS A 52 -15.47 -11.97 -13.00
N GLU A 53 -15.34 -11.18 -11.93
CA GLU A 53 -15.57 -11.61 -10.53
C GLU A 53 -16.93 -12.33 -10.34
N HIS A 54 -17.94 -11.92 -11.11
CA HIS A 54 -19.28 -12.53 -11.12
C HIS A 54 -19.32 -13.99 -11.58
N PHE A 55 -18.42 -14.36 -12.48
CA PHE A 55 -18.29 -15.70 -13.05
C PHE A 55 -17.14 -16.47 -12.42
N LEU A 56 -16.40 -15.88 -11.48
CA LEU A 56 -15.35 -16.58 -10.75
C LEU A 56 -15.95 -17.76 -9.97
N THR A 57 -15.31 -18.91 -10.09
CA THR A 57 -15.71 -20.16 -9.43
C THR A 57 -14.50 -20.82 -8.82
N VAL A 58 -14.72 -21.80 -7.95
CA VAL A 58 -13.64 -22.61 -7.37
C VAL A 58 -12.88 -23.38 -8.45
N ILE A 59 -13.53 -23.74 -9.57
CA ILE A 59 -12.88 -24.45 -10.69
C ILE A 59 -11.81 -23.57 -11.32
N HIS A 60 -12.10 -22.28 -11.56
CA HIS A 60 -11.09 -21.35 -12.11
C HIS A 60 -9.85 -21.25 -11.23
N ILE A 61 -10.05 -21.26 -9.91
CA ILE A 61 -8.97 -21.18 -8.92
C ILE A 61 -8.22 -22.52 -8.85
N ALA A 62 -8.94 -23.64 -8.85
CA ALA A 62 -8.34 -24.97 -8.87
C ALA A 62 -7.51 -25.21 -10.14
N ASP A 63 -8.02 -24.80 -11.31
CA ASP A 63 -7.30 -24.84 -12.59
C ASP A 63 -5.98 -24.05 -12.51
N LEU A 64 -6.04 -22.82 -11.98
CA LEU A 64 -4.84 -22.01 -11.78
C LEU A 64 -3.86 -22.72 -10.84
N LEU A 65 -4.32 -23.19 -9.69
CA LEU A 65 -3.46 -23.85 -8.70
C LEU A 65 -2.94 -25.22 -9.17
N ALA A 66 -3.62 -25.88 -10.10
CA ALA A 66 -3.20 -27.15 -10.70
C ALA A 66 -2.07 -26.96 -11.73
N SER A 67 -1.91 -25.75 -12.28
CA SER A 67 -0.79 -25.42 -13.19
C SER A 67 0.56 -25.25 -12.47
N ARG A 68 0.57 -25.37 -11.13
CA ARG A 68 1.80 -25.34 -10.33
C ARG A 68 2.59 -26.63 -10.51
N PRO A 69 3.93 -26.58 -10.47
CA PRO A 69 4.75 -27.78 -10.53
C PRO A 69 4.42 -28.70 -9.35
N SER A 70 4.08 -29.97 -9.63
CA SER A 70 3.58 -30.94 -8.66
C SER A 70 4.70 -31.69 -7.90
N GLY A 71 5.84 -31.05 -7.63
CA GLY A 71 7.01 -31.69 -7.01
C GLY A 71 7.24 -31.27 -5.56
N ASP A 72 8.16 -31.96 -4.87
CA ASP A 72 8.79 -31.55 -3.58
C ASP A 72 9.63 -30.26 -3.73
N GLU A 73 9.28 -29.39 -4.68
CA GLU A 73 9.98 -28.16 -4.93
C GLU A 73 9.85 -27.21 -3.71
N PRO A 74 10.87 -26.36 -3.52
CA PRO A 74 10.97 -25.46 -2.37
C PRO A 74 9.72 -24.57 -2.21
N ALA A 75 9.62 -23.88 -1.06
CA ALA A 75 8.51 -22.99 -0.64
C ALA A 75 7.82 -22.18 -1.77
N VAL A 76 8.56 -21.83 -2.82
CA VAL A 76 8.07 -21.24 -4.09
C VAL A 76 6.88 -21.98 -4.71
N ALA A 77 6.83 -23.31 -4.65
CA ALA A 77 5.72 -24.11 -5.22
C ALA A 77 4.37 -23.78 -4.54
N ARG A 78 4.41 -23.20 -3.34
CA ARG A 78 3.25 -22.75 -2.56
C ARG A 78 3.07 -21.24 -2.59
N THR A 79 3.73 -20.56 -3.52
CA THR A 79 3.64 -19.10 -3.69
C THR A 79 2.88 -18.76 -4.97
N LEU A 80 2.13 -17.66 -4.93
CA LEU A 80 1.40 -17.13 -6.09
C LEU A 80 1.85 -15.70 -6.39
N GLY A 81 2.15 -15.42 -7.65
CA GLY A 81 2.43 -14.05 -8.09
C GLY A 81 1.14 -13.25 -8.21
N VAL A 82 1.12 -12.01 -7.71
CA VAL A 82 -0.05 -11.14 -7.71
C VAL A 82 0.31 -9.75 -8.22
N ALA A 83 -0.50 -9.22 -9.13
CA ALA A 83 -0.36 -7.85 -9.58
C ALA A 83 -1.72 -7.15 -9.76
N PRO A 84 -1.82 -5.86 -9.39
CA PRO A 84 -2.97 -5.05 -9.73
C PRO A 84 -2.91 -4.62 -11.20
N VAL A 85 -4.08 -4.57 -11.84
CA VAL A 85 -4.26 -4.10 -13.22
C VAL A 85 -5.17 -2.87 -13.21
N PHE A 86 -4.66 -1.79 -13.79
CA PHE A 86 -5.33 -0.50 -13.87
C PHE A 86 -5.54 -0.15 -15.34
N PHE A 87 -6.79 -0.12 -15.80
CA PHE A 87 -7.17 0.53 -17.07
C PHE A 87 -7.57 1.98 -16.84
N SER A 88 -7.94 2.30 -15.60
CA SER A 88 -8.37 3.61 -15.16
C SER A 88 -7.55 4.04 -13.95
N LYS A 89 -8.00 5.09 -13.25
CA LYS A 89 -7.40 5.54 -11.98
C LYS A 89 -7.71 4.62 -10.80
N LYS A 90 -8.42 3.51 -11.03
CA LYS A 90 -8.86 2.55 -10.01
C LYS A 90 -8.47 1.14 -10.42
N LEU A 91 -8.38 0.24 -9.44
CA LEU A 91 -8.16 -1.17 -9.65
C LEU A 91 -9.30 -1.77 -10.49
N ASP A 92 -9.00 -2.15 -11.73
CA ASP A 92 -9.98 -2.72 -12.65
C ASP A 92 -9.93 -4.25 -12.66
N ALA A 93 -8.75 -4.84 -12.50
CA ALA A 93 -8.57 -6.28 -12.43
C ALA A 93 -7.39 -6.69 -11.53
N LEU A 94 -7.37 -7.96 -11.14
CA LEU A 94 -6.27 -8.60 -10.41
C LEU A 94 -5.71 -9.75 -11.22
N ALA A 95 -4.39 -9.76 -11.43
CA ALA A 95 -3.70 -10.87 -12.09
C ALA A 95 -3.05 -11.77 -11.05
N PHE A 96 -3.30 -13.07 -11.15
CA PHE A 96 -2.75 -14.13 -10.32
C PHE A 96 -1.95 -15.09 -11.18
N ALA A 97 -0.67 -15.29 -10.91
CA ALA A 97 0.22 -16.04 -11.78
C ALA A 97 0.87 -17.23 -11.06
N THR A 98 0.91 -18.35 -11.77
CA THR A 98 1.85 -19.45 -11.55
C THR A 98 3.00 -19.33 -12.56
N SER A 99 3.87 -20.34 -12.64
CA SER A 99 4.97 -20.36 -13.62
C SER A 99 4.51 -20.41 -15.08
N THR A 100 3.33 -20.98 -15.35
CA THR A 100 2.85 -21.27 -16.72
C THR A 100 1.50 -20.64 -17.05
N GLN A 101 0.71 -20.25 -16.04
CA GLN A 101 -0.64 -19.75 -16.21
C GLN A 101 -0.87 -18.47 -15.41
N VAL A 102 -1.68 -17.57 -15.96
CA VAL A 102 -2.19 -16.40 -15.27
C VAL A 102 -3.71 -16.41 -15.30
N LEU A 103 -4.35 -16.13 -14.17
CA LEU A 103 -5.76 -15.84 -14.06
C LEU A 103 -5.94 -14.34 -13.81
N VAL A 104 -6.58 -13.63 -14.73
CA VAL A 104 -6.94 -12.23 -14.57
C VAL A 104 -8.41 -12.11 -14.22
N VAL A 105 -8.70 -11.54 -13.05
CA VAL A 105 -10.05 -11.38 -12.52
C VAL A 105 -10.46 -9.91 -12.58
N PHE A 106 -11.43 -9.58 -13.45
CA PHE A 106 -12.01 -8.23 -13.50
C PHE A 106 -12.92 -7.98 -12.29
N VAL A 107 -12.71 -6.85 -11.61
CA VAL A 107 -13.39 -6.48 -10.37
C VAL A 107 -14.29 -5.23 -10.50
N ASP A 108 -14.12 -4.43 -11.54
CA ASP A 108 -15.00 -3.30 -11.86
C ASP A 108 -16.05 -3.63 -12.94
N ARG A 109 -17.25 -3.06 -12.77
CA ARG A 109 -18.49 -3.33 -13.52
C ARG A 109 -18.61 -2.54 -14.82
N THR A 110 -17.85 -1.46 -14.97
CA THR A 110 -18.02 -0.54 -16.10
C THR A 110 -17.27 -0.99 -17.35
N GLN A 111 -16.30 -1.87 -17.19
CA GLN A 111 -15.58 -2.49 -18.30
C GLN A 111 -16.57 -3.36 -19.07
N GLN A 112 -16.68 -3.10 -20.38
CA GLN A 112 -17.38 -4.00 -21.27
C GLN A 112 -16.78 -5.40 -21.07
N GLY A 113 -17.65 -6.42 -21.01
CA GLY A 113 -17.16 -7.79 -21.08
C GLY A 113 -16.30 -7.90 -22.32
N ALA A 114 -15.40 -8.87 -22.34
CA ALA A 114 -14.37 -8.93 -23.35
C ALA A 114 -14.95 -8.78 -24.79
N ASP A 115 -16.18 -9.24 -25.04
CA ASP A 115 -16.92 -9.10 -26.30
C ASP A 115 -17.38 -7.68 -26.67
N GLY A 116 -16.95 -6.63 -25.96
CA GLY A 116 -17.41 -5.24 -26.16
C GLY A 116 -18.87 -5.01 -25.77
N SER A 117 -19.60 -6.08 -25.44
CA SER A 117 -20.96 -6.02 -24.93
C SER A 117 -20.94 -5.50 -23.49
N ARG A 118 -21.65 -4.40 -23.23
CA ARG A 118 -22.01 -4.01 -21.87
C ARG A 118 -22.87 -5.13 -21.31
N VAL A 119 -22.28 -5.96 -20.44
CA VAL A 119 -23.05 -6.96 -19.70
C VAL A 119 -24.07 -6.18 -18.87
N ASN A 120 -25.31 -6.13 -19.36
CA ASN A 120 -26.39 -5.40 -18.71
C ASN A 120 -26.79 -6.19 -17.45
N MET A 121 -25.98 -6.08 -16.38
CA MET A 121 -26.20 -6.74 -15.10
C MET A 121 -27.35 -6.10 -14.31
N LYS A 122 -28.20 -5.31 -14.97
CA LYS A 122 -29.40 -4.68 -14.43
C LYS A 122 -30.42 -5.77 -14.11
N GLY A 123 -30.24 -6.43 -12.96
CA GLY A 123 -31.09 -7.51 -12.48
C GLY A 123 -30.36 -8.61 -11.69
N LYS A 124 -29.06 -8.83 -11.92
CA LYS A 124 -28.27 -9.78 -11.13
C LYS A 124 -27.69 -9.07 -9.90
N THR A 125 -28.50 -9.04 -8.86
CA THR A 125 -28.30 -8.40 -7.56
C THR A 125 -26.95 -8.75 -6.90
N GLY A 126 -26.45 -7.87 -6.03
CA GLY A 126 -25.10 -7.89 -5.44
C GLY A 126 -24.64 -9.16 -4.71
N LYS A 127 -25.47 -10.21 -4.60
CA LYS A 127 -25.12 -11.51 -4.01
C LYS A 127 -23.95 -12.19 -4.74
N ASN A 128 -23.97 -12.23 -6.08
CA ASN A 128 -22.90 -12.89 -6.85
C ASN A 128 -21.57 -12.11 -6.80
N LYS A 129 -21.62 -10.78 -6.69
CA LYS A 129 -20.41 -9.96 -6.48
C LYS A 129 -19.75 -10.29 -5.13
N ARG A 130 -20.57 -10.43 -4.08
CA ARG A 130 -20.07 -10.88 -2.77
C ARG A 130 -19.45 -12.27 -2.85
N ARG A 131 -20.00 -13.17 -3.66
CA ARG A 131 -19.43 -14.51 -3.90
C ARG A 131 -18.05 -14.44 -4.54
N GLY A 132 -17.89 -13.73 -5.67
CA GLY A 132 -16.60 -13.61 -6.34
C GLY A 132 -15.51 -13.02 -5.44
N ARG A 133 -15.86 -11.95 -4.71
CA ARG A 133 -14.97 -11.33 -3.71
C ARG A 133 -14.62 -12.26 -2.56
N ALA A 134 -15.59 -12.99 -2.02
CA ALA A 134 -15.33 -13.99 -0.99
C ALA A 134 -14.42 -15.10 -1.49
N LEU A 135 -14.51 -15.51 -2.77
CA LEU A 135 -13.56 -16.48 -3.35
C LEU A 135 -12.15 -15.90 -3.46
N LEU A 136 -12.00 -14.66 -3.93
CA LEU A 136 -10.69 -13.98 -3.98
C LEU A 136 -10.08 -13.87 -2.57
N GLU A 137 -10.86 -13.38 -1.62
CA GLU A 137 -10.44 -13.18 -0.23
C GLU A 137 -10.09 -14.49 0.45
N ASN A 138 -10.92 -15.53 0.33
CA ASN A 138 -10.71 -16.77 1.08
C ASN A 138 -9.70 -17.72 0.41
N LEU A 139 -9.55 -17.67 -0.91
CA LEU A 139 -8.81 -18.70 -1.66
C LEU A 139 -7.54 -18.18 -2.36
N LEU A 140 -7.37 -16.87 -2.52
CA LEU A 140 -6.18 -16.30 -3.19
C LEU A 140 -5.47 -15.21 -2.38
N LEU A 141 -6.18 -14.47 -1.52
CA LEU A 141 -5.64 -13.36 -0.75
C LEU A 141 -5.61 -13.59 0.77
N GLY A 142 -6.24 -14.65 1.26
CA GLY A 142 -6.44 -14.92 2.69
C GLY A 142 -5.35 -15.77 3.33
N ARG A 143 -5.44 -15.97 4.65
CA ARG A 143 -4.48 -16.76 5.44
C ARG A 143 -4.65 -18.27 5.30
N ASP A 144 -5.88 -18.73 5.14
CA ASP A 144 -6.25 -20.14 5.31
C ASP A 144 -6.38 -20.87 3.96
N ILE A 145 -5.50 -20.56 3.01
CA ILE A 145 -5.53 -21.19 1.70
C ILE A 145 -4.74 -22.49 1.79
N SER A 146 -5.47 -23.61 1.76
CA SER A 146 -4.86 -24.95 1.74
C SER A 146 -3.90 -25.09 0.55
N GLY A 147 -2.61 -25.17 0.84
CA GLY A 147 -1.56 -25.33 -0.16
C GLY A 147 -0.99 -24.04 -0.74
N LEU A 148 -1.39 -22.86 -0.24
CA LEU A 148 -0.70 -21.59 -0.52
C LEU A 148 -0.10 -21.04 0.78
N GLU A 149 1.21 -20.82 0.81
CA GLU A 149 1.90 -20.27 1.99
C GLU A 149 1.98 -18.75 1.96
N SER A 150 2.10 -18.17 0.76
CA SER A 150 2.23 -16.73 0.58
C SER A 150 1.80 -16.30 -0.81
N SER A 151 1.47 -15.01 -0.95
CA SER A 151 1.44 -14.35 -2.25
C SER A 151 2.69 -13.48 -2.37
N VAL A 152 3.18 -13.25 -3.58
CA VAL A 152 4.27 -12.30 -3.85
C VAL A 152 3.76 -11.22 -4.78
N ALA A 153 4.14 -9.98 -4.51
CA ALA A 153 3.83 -8.85 -5.36
C ALA A 153 5.06 -7.96 -5.50
N ILE A 154 5.16 -7.27 -6.63
CA ILE A 154 6.29 -6.36 -6.87
C ILE A 154 6.27 -5.21 -5.86
N ASP A 155 5.11 -4.63 -5.59
CA ASP A 155 4.89 -3.64 -4.55
C ASP A 155 3.67 -4.06 -3.73
N ALA A 156 3.90 -4.87 -2.69
CA ALA A 156 2.83 -5.46 -1.88
C ALA A 156 2.01 -4.40 -1.14
N ARG A 157 2.64 -3.29 -0.73
CA ARG A 157 1.98 -2.17 -0.06
C ARG A 157 1.03 -1.44 -1.01
N ALA A 158 1.48 -1.10 -2.22
CA ALA A 158 0.62 -0.47 -3.22
C ALA A 158 -0.55 -1.38 -3.62
N LEU A 159 -0.32 -2.69 -3.74
CA LEU A 159 -1.37 -3.67 -3.97
C LEU A 159 -2.39 -3.67 -2.82
N ALA A 160 -1.95 -3.79 -1.57
CA ALA A 160 -2.82 -3.84 -0.39
C ALA A 160 -3.74 -2.61 -0.29
N VAL A 161 -3.19 -1.42 -0.58
CA VAL A 161 -3.96 -0.17 -0.56
C VAL A 161 -4.99 -0.14 -1.69
N SER A 162 -4.62 -0.58 -2.89
CA SER A 162 -5.54 -0.64 -4.02
C SER A 162 -6.68 -1.64 -3.77
N LEU A 163 -6.37 -2.80 -3.18
CA LEU A 163 -7.36 -3.80 -2.77
C LEU A 163 -8.38 -3.21 -1.78
N HIS A 164 -7.91 -2.51 -0.76
CA HIS A 164 -8.78 -1.92 0.26
C HIS A 164 -9.62 -0.76 -0.29
N VAL A 165 -8.98 0.20 -0.96
CA VAL A 165 -9.63 1.43 -1.44
C VAL A 165 -10.67 1.15 -2.50
N ASP A 166 -10.31 0.37 -3.52
CA ASP A 166 -11.13 0.26 -4.71
C ASP A 166 -12.18 -0.85 -4.58
N ILE A 167 -11.83 -1.94 -3.91
CA ILE A 167 -12.69 -3.13 -3.84
C ILE A 167 -12.98 -3.63 -2.43
N GLY A 168 -12.42 -3.01 -1.39
CA GLY A 168 -12.67 -3.39 0.01
C GLY A 168 -12.19 -4.79 0.35
N LEU A 169 -11.15 -5.28 -0.33
CA LEU A 169 -10.50 -6.55 -0.04
C LEU A 169 -9.24 -6.34 0.80
N ARG A 170 -8.87 -7.38 1.54
CA ARG A 170 -7.63 -7.47 2.30
C ARG A 170 -6.70 -8.47 1.63
N VAL A 171 -5.43 -8.36 1.99
CA VAL A 171 -4.41 -9.34 1.62
C VAL A 171 -3.65 -9.78 2.87
N ALA A 172 -3.43 -11.08 2.99
CA ALA A 172 -2.62 -11.68 4.03
C ALA A 172 -1.31 -12.22 3.44
N ARG A 173 -0.24 -12.12 4.23
CA ARG A 173 1.07 -12.70 3.93
C ARG A 173 1.57 -12.41 2.51
N CYS A 174 1.42 -11.16 2.04
CA CYS A 174 1.90 -10.74 0.73
C CYS A 174 3.35 -10.26 0.83
N VAL A 175 4.26 -11.03 0.27
CA VAL A 175 5.69 -10.71 0.25
C VAL A 175 5.97 -9.60 -0.76
N ASP A 176 6.67 -8.56 -0.31
CA ASP A 176 7.14 -7.46 -1.14
C ASP A 176 8.47 -7.84 -1.82
N VAL A 177 8.42 -8.08 -3.13
CA VAL A 177 9.61 -8.43 -3.92
C VAL A 177 10.60 -7.27 -4.00
N LEU A 178 10.14 -6.02 -4.00
CA LEU A 178 11.05 -4.87 -4.02
C LEU A 178 11.82 -4.70 -2.71
N ALA A 179 11.26 -5.16 -1.58
CA ALA A 179 11.97 -5.17 -0.31
C ALA A 179 13.18 -6.12 -0.31
N LEU A 180 13.18 -7.12 -1.22
CA LEU A 180 14.28 -8.06 -1.41
C LEU A 180 15.37 -7.53 -2.37
N CYS A 181 15.10 -6.44 -3.08
CA CYS A 181 16.07 -5.83 -3.97
C CYS A 181 17.16 -5.05 -3.21
N PRO A 182 18.39 -4.95 -3.76
CA PRO A 182 19.45 -4.16 -3.14
C PRO A 182 19.04 -2.69 -2.96
N LYS A 183 19.15 -2.18 -1.72
CA LYS A 183 18.79 -0.79 -1.36
C LYS A 183 19.63 0.30 -2.04
N ASN A 184 20.71 -0.08 -2.72
CA ASN A 184 21.67 0.85 -3.34
C ASN A 184 21.14 1.51 -4.61
N THR A 185 19.96 1.12 -5.09
CA THR A 185 19.35 1.74 -6.25
C THR A 185 18.50 2.94 -5.80
N SER A 186 19.00 4.14 -6.02
CA SER A 186 18.25 5.39 -5.87
C SER A 186 17.13 5.56 -6.92
N SER A 187 16.93 4.54 -7.76
CA SER A 187 15.90 4.52 -8.79
C SER A 187 14.50 4.63 -8.19
N ARG A 188 13.67 5.43 -8.87
CA ARG A 188 12.25 5.60 -8.57
C ARG A 188 11.38 4.49 -9.16
N THR A 189 11.89 3.72 -10.14
CA THR A 189 11.12 2.70 -10.85
C THR A 189 11.51 1.30 -10.38
N PRO A 190 10.54 0.36 -10.25
CA PRO A 190 10.80 -1.05 -9.93
C PRO A 190 11.76 -1.75 -10.89
N ALA A 191 11.84 -1.28 -12.14
CA ALA A 191 12.63 -1.90 -13.20
C ALA A 191 14.12 -2.04 -12.85
N LEU A 192 14.77 -0.96 -12.40
CA LEU A 192 16.22 -0.97 -12.13
C LEU A 192 16.63 -1.89 -10.96
N PRO A 193 15.96 -1.84 -9.78
CA PRO A 193 16.23 -2.79 -8.69
C PRO A 193 16.04 -4.24 -9.12
N LEU A 194 14.97 -4.54 -9.87
CA LEU A 194 14.67 -5.89 -10.35
C LEU A 194 15.72 -6.38 -11.35
N GLN A 195 16.12 -5.53 -12.30
CA GLN A 195 17.19 -5.84 -13.24
C GLN A 195 18.51 -6.12 -12.51
N ALA A 196 18.90 -5.25 -11.57
CA ALA A 196 20.12 -5.42 -10.79
C ALA A 196 20.09 -6.72 -9.97
N LEU A 197 18.92 -7.10 -9.45
CA LEU A 197 18.74 -8.35 -8.72
C LEU A 197 18.89 -9.56 -9.65
N LEU A 198 18.18 -9.57 -10.78
CA LEU A 198 18.22 -10.66 -11.76
C LEU A 198 19.65 -10.81 -12.31
N SER A 199 20.27 -9.74 -12.82
CA SER A 199 21.63 -9.79 -13.37
C SER A 199 22.68 -10.28 -12.37
N LYS A 200 22.51 -10.03 -11.07
CA LYS A 200 23.45 -10.48 -10.03
C LYS A 200 23.28 -11.96 -9.68
N LYS A 201 22.06 -12.49 -9.77
CA LYS A 201 21.69 -13.80 -9.22
C LYS A 201 21.58 -14.91 -10.26
N THR A 202 21.53 -14.57 -11.54
CA THR A 202 21.42 -15.53 -12.63
C THR A 202 22.47 -15.25 -13.69
N SER A 203 23.52 -16.09 -13.75
CA SER A 203 24.55 -16.03 -14.78
C SER A 203 24.05 -16.43 -16.18
N HIS A 204 22.85 -17.03 -16.27
CA HIS A 204 22.29 -17.60 -17.50
C HIS A 204 20.98 -16.96 -17.95
N VAL A 205 20.49 -15.93 -17.26
CA VAL A 205 19.23 -15.26 -17.61
C VAL A 205 19.54 -13.90 -18.17
N GLU A 206 19.15 -13.70 -19.43
CA GLU A 206 19.15 -12.38 -20.04
C GLU A 206 17.83 -11.68 -19.67
N CYS A 207 17.93 -10.51 -19.03
CA CYS A 207 16.79 -9.66 -18.71
C CYS A 207 16.78 -8.46 -19.65
N SER A 208 15.75 -8.33 -20.49
CA SER A 208 15.60 -7.16 -21.36
C SER A 208 15.25 -5.91 -20.54
N GLN A 209 16.20 -4.97 -20.45
CA GLN A 209 16.00 -3.72 -19.72
C GLN A 209 14.87 -2.88 -20.30
N GLU A 210 14.75 -2.86 -21.62
CA GLU A 210 13.74 -2.10 -22.34
C GLU A 210 12.33 -2.63 -22.06
N HIS A 211 12.14 -3.94 -22.13
CA HIS A 211 10.85 -4.57 -21.84
C HIS A 211 10.46 -4.41 -20.37
N LEU A 212 11.43 -4.56 -19.46
CA LEU A 212 11.20 -4.33 -18.04
C LEU A 212 10.83 -2.86 -17.77
N ALA A 213 11.48 -1.91 -18.45
CA ALA A 213 11.14 -0.50 -18.34
C ALA A 213 9.75 -0.19 -18.92
N ASP A 214 9.39 -0.68 -20.11
CA ASP A 214 8.03 -0.50 -20.69
C ASP A 214 6.97 -1.10 -19.76
N LEU A 215 7.26 -2.26 -19.15
CA LEU A 215 6.35 -2.92 -18.21
C LEU A 215 6.00 -2.04 -17.01
N PHE A 216 6.92 -1.21 -16.50
CA PHE A 216 6.66 -0.32 -15.34
C PHE A 216 6.42 1.14 -15.73
N THR A 217 6.54 1.48 -17.00
CA THR A 217 6.20 2.81 -17.47
C THR A 217 4.69 2.92 -17.47
N MET A 218 4.15 3.46 -16.36
CA MET A 218 2.77 3.90 -16.29
C MET A 218 2.58 4.93 -17.40
N ARG A 219 2.02 4.51 -18.54
CA ARG A 219 1.62 5.43 -19.59
C ARG A 219 0.59 6.33 -18.95
N LYS A 220 1.00 7.57 -18.63
CA LYS A 220 0.05 8.64 -18.39
C LYS A 220 -0.77 8.68 -19.67
N GLU A 221 -2.01 8.24 -19.58
CA GLU A 221 -2.96 8.45 -20.67
C GLU A 221 -2.98 9.95 -20.93
N GLU A 222 -2.33 10.36 -22.01
CA GLU A 222 -2.31 11.74 -22.42
C GLU A 222 -3.74 12.11 -22.81
N GLY A 223 -4.42 12.78 -21.88
CA GLY A 223 -5.59 13.60 -22.13
C GLY A 223 -6.69 12.99 -23.00
N GLY A 224 -7.58 12.21 -22.40
CA GLY A 224 -8.99 12.17 -22.80
C GLY A 224 -9.35 11.55 -24.15
N GLN A 225 -8.39 11.02 -24.93
CA GLN A 225 -8.73 10.08 -25.99
C GLN A 225 -9.09 8.75 -25.34
N ALA A 226 -10.40 8.59 -25.09
CA ALA A 226 -10.99 7.30 -24.74
C ALA A 226 -10.35 6.25 -25.65
N HIS A 227 -9.69 5.26 -25.06
CA HIS A 227 -9.08 4.16 -25.78
C HIS A 227 -10.05 3.72 -26.87
N THR A 228 -9.54 3.58 -28.10
CA THR A 228 -10.25 2.81 -29.11
C THR A 228 -10.61 1.47 -28.43
N PRO A 229 -11.90 1.09 -28.35
CA PRO A 229 -12.39 -0.01 -27.51
C PRO A 229 -11.86 -1.42 -27.87
N GLY A 230 -10.75 -1.52 -28.63
CA GLY A 230 -10.10 -2.76 -29.04
C GLY A 230 -8.71 -3.03 -28.44
N SER A 231 -8.09 -2.14 -27.67
CA SER A 231 -6.72 -2.38 -27.13
C SER A 231 -6.69 -2.63 -25.61
N LEU A 232 -7.65 -3.39 -25.07
CA LEU A 232 -7.62 -3.88 -23.68
C LEU A 232 -6.47 -4.88 -23.43
N ASP A 233 -5.88 -5.42 -24.50
CA ASP A 233 -4.90 -6.49 -24.42
C ASP A 233 -3.59 -6.04 -23.78
N LYS A 234 -3.13 -4.80 -24.00
CA LYS A 234 -1.83 -4.35 -23.45
C LYS A 234 -1.84 -4.24 -21.92
N PRO A 235 -2.78 -3.53 -21.27
CA PRO A 235 -2.74 -3.45 -19.80
C PRO A 235 -3.01 -4.81 -19.15
N LEU A 236 -3.78 -5.69 -19.81
CA LEU A 236 -3.95 -7.09 -19.41
C LEU A 236 -2.64 -7.87 -19.49
N SER A 237 -1.91 -7.78 -20.61
CA SER A 237 -0.62 -8.44 -20.78
C SER A 237 0.41 -7.91 -19.79
N ASP A 238 0.47 -6.60 -19.59
CA ASP A 238 1.38 -5.97 -18.63
C ASP A 238 1.05 -6.41 -17.20
N GLY A 239 -0.24 -6.44 -16.84
CA GLY A 239 -0.71 -6.96 -15.56
C GLY A 239 -0.33 -8.43 -15.33
N ALA A 240 -0.56 -9.26 -16.34
CA ALA A 240 -0.21 -10.69 -16.31
C ALA A 240 1.30 -10.90 -16.19
N LEU A 241 2.11 -10.16 -16.96
CA LEU A 241 3.56 -10.21 -16.89
C LEU A 241 4.09 -9.73 -15.56
N ARG A 242 3.52 -8.68 -14.94
CA ARG A 242 3.92 -8.23 -13.59
C ARG A 242 3.61 -9.28 -12.52
N ALA A 243 2.44 -9.92 -12.58
CA ALA A 243 2.09 -11.00 -11.65
C ALA A 243 3.08 -12.16 -11.81
N TRP A 244 3.33 -12.61 -13.04
CA TRP A 244 4.29 -13.67 -13.31
C TRP A 244 5.71 -13.30 -12.90
N LEU A 245 6.17 -12.08 -13.22
CA LEU A 245 7.50 -11.58 -12.88
C LEU A 245 7.72 -11.56 -11.36
N SER A 246 6.70 -11.19 -10.57
CA SER A 246 6.80 -11.23 -9.11
C SER A 246 7.11 -12.64 -8.60
N LEU A 247 6.48 -13.68 -9.18
CA LEU A 247 6.75 -15.08 -8.86
C LEU A 247 8.12 -15.53 -9.37
N ALA A 248 8.48 -15.18 -10.61
CA ALA A 248 9.75 -15.55 -11.22
C ALA A 248 10.94 -15.01 -10.40
N VAL A 249 10.88 -13.75 -9.98
CA VAL A 249 11.91 -13.13 -9.14
C VAL A 249 11.98 -13.80 -7.77
N ALA A 250 10.84 -14.06 -7.13
CA ALA A 250 10.78 -14.81 -5.88
C ALA A 250 11.41 -16.20 -6.02
N THR A 251 11.16 -16.89 -7.13
CA THR A 251 11.73 -18.21 -7.45
C THR A 251 13.25 -18.14 -7.51
N VAL A 252 13.79 -17.20 -8.30
CA VAL A 252 15.24 -16.99 -8.43
C VAL A 252 15.89 -16.66 -7.08
N LEU A 253 15.20 -15.88 -6.23
CA LEU A 253 15.70 -15.54 -4.91
C LEU A 253 15.79 -16.77 -4.00
N VAL A 254 14.75 -17.61 -3.97
CA VAL A 254 14.72 -18.83 -3.14
C VAL A 254 15.76 -19.85 -3.60
N GLN A 255 15.94 -20.01 -4.92
CA GLN A 255 16.97 -20.90 -5.47
C GLN A 255 18.38 -20.51 -5.00
N ASN A 256 18.62 -19.21 -4.79
CA ASN A 256 19.90 -18.71 -4.30
C ASN A 256 20.01 -18.61 -2.78
N ASN A 257 18.87 -18.56 -2.07
CA ASN A 257 18.79 -18.50 -0.62
C ASN A 257 17.40 -18.98 -0.17
N ALA A 258 17.32 -20.19 0.37
CA ALA A 258 16.05 -20.82 0.79
C ALA A 258 15.23 -19.93 1.76
N HIS A 259 15.90 -19.15 2.59
CA HIS A 259 15.28 -18.27 3.60
C HIS A 259 15.01 -16.85 3.09
N ALA A 260 15.20 -16.57 1.80
CA ALA A 260 15.01 -15.21 1.27
C ALA A 260 13.56 -14.71 1.47
N LEU A 261 12.56 -15.57 1.26
CA LEU A 261 11.15 -15.19 1.43
C LEU A 261 10.75 -15.03 2.90
N GLU A 262 11.33 -15.82 3.81
CA GLU A 262 11.05 -15.73 5.25
C GLU A 262 11.56 -14.41 5.85
N ASN A 263 12.69 -13.92 5.34
CA ASN A 263 13.27 -12.64 5.73
C ASN A 263 12.72 -11.45 4.94
N ALA A 264 11.86 -11.71 3.96
CA ALA A 264 11.27 -10.65 3.15
C ALA A 264 10.31 -9.82 3.98
N GLN A 265 10.13 -8.56 3.58
CA GLN A 265 9.05 -7.78 4.14
C GLN A 265 7.70 -8.39 3.70
N VAL A 266 6.83 -8.63 4.68
CA VAL A 266 5.49 -9.17 4.46
C VAL A 266 4.45 -8.09 4.77
N THR A 267 3.57 -7.80 3.81
CA THR A 267 2.38 -6.98 4.02
C THR A 267 1.20 -7.87 4.39
N ASP A 268 0.60 -7.62 5.55
CA ASP A 268 -0.61 -8.29 6.01
C ASP A 268 -1.62 -7.26 6.52
N THR A 269 -2.76 -7.17 5.84
CA THR A 269 -3.87 -6.27 6.17
C THR A 269 -5.08 -7.01 6.75
N SER A 270 -4.95 -8.32 6.98
CA SER A 270 -6.04 -9.15 7.51
C SER A 270 -6.37 -8.82 8.95
N GLU A 271 -5.37 -8.45 9.77
CA GLU A 271 -5.54 -8.06 11.18
C GLU A 271 -5.84 -6.57 11.37
N THR A 272 -5.43 -5.72 10.43
CA THR A 272 -5.63 -4.26 10.55
C THR A 272 -7.12 -3.91 10.57
N THR A 273 -7.55 -3.02 11.45
CA THR A 273 -8.98 -2.66 11.51
C THR A 273 -9.40 -1.92 10.25
N LYS A 274 -10.69 -2.01 9.89
CA LYS A 274 -11.21 -1.29 8.71
C LYS A 274 -10.99 0.23 8.83
N GLN A 275 -11.16 0.78 10.03
CA GLN A 275 -11.00 2.22 10.28
C GLN A 275 -9.55 2.69 10.08
N GLU A 276 -8.57 1.90 10.53
CA GLU A 276 -7.16 2.17 10.29
C GLU A 276 -6.84 2.11 8.80
N LEU A 277 -7.26 1.05 8.11
CA LEU A 277 -7.08 0.93 6.65
C LEU A 277 -7.72 2.10 5.90
N ASP A 278 -8.93 2.54 6.28
CA ASP A 278 -9.60 3.70 5.70
C ASP A 278 -8.81 5.01 5.91
N SER A 279 -8.15 5.15 7.06
CA SER A 279 -7.31 6.32 7.35
C SER A 279 -5.98 6.29 6.57
N LEU A 280 -5.31 5.14 6.53
CA LEU A 280 -4.04 4.95 5.84
C LEU A 280 -4.20 5.09 4.33
N SER A 281 -5.28 4.51 3.81
CA SER A 281 -5.68 4.66 2.41
C SER A 281 -5.92 6.09 2.01
N ARG A 282 -6.63 6.88 2.84
CA ARG A 282 -6.85 8.31 2.59
C ARG A 282 -5.51 9.06 2.51
N ILE A 283 -4.59 8.78 3.42
CA ILE A 283 -3.26 9.41 3.42
C ILE A 283 -2.50 9.10 2.12
N MET A 284 -2.56 7.84 1.64
CA MET A 284 -1.89 7.43 0.41
C MET A 284 -2.54 8.04 -0.85
N VAL A 285 -3.87 8.00 -0.95
CA VAL A 285 -4.60 8.59 -2.09
C VAL A 285 -4.35 10.10 -2.16
N GLU A 286 -4.40 10.80 -1.03
CA GLU A 286 -4.05 12.23 -0.98
C GLU A 286 -2.59 12.49 -1.39
N GLY A 287 -1.67 11.60 -0.98
CA GLY A 287 -0.27 11.66 -1.38
C GLY A 287 -0.08 11.53 -2.89
N GLN A 288 -0.77 10.57 -3.51
CA GLN A 288 -0.74 10.34 -4.95
C GLN A 288 -1.40 11.48 -5.74
N GLN A 289 -2.57 11.96 -5.31
CA GLN A 289 -3.26 13.08 -5.96
C GLN A 289 -2.41 14.36 -5.94
N LYS A 290 -1.81 14.69 -4.79
CA LYS A 290 -0.87 15.81 -4.67
C LYS A 290 0.39 15.60 -5.51
N HIS A 291 0.81 14.36 -5.75
CA HIS A 291 1.92 14.09 -6.67
C HIS A 291 1.53 14.37 -8.12
N ALA A 292 0.40 13.85 -8.57
CA ALA A 292 -0.12 14.11 -9.92
C ALA A 292 -0.34 15.61 -10.15
N GLN A 293 -0.91 16.32 -9.18
CA GLN A 293 -1.11 17.77 -9.25
C GLN A 293 0.22 18.54 -9.31
N SER A 294 1.22 18.15 -8.51
CA SER A 294 2.56 18.75 -8.57
C SER A 294 3.22 18.52 -9.93
N GLN A 295 3.14 17.31 -10.50
CA GLN A 295 3.70 17.03 -11.82
C GLN A 295 3.04 17.83 -12.94
N LEU A 296 1.74 18.14 -12.82
CA LEU A 296 1.03 19.00 -13.77
C LEU A 296 1.44 20.47 -13.65
N LEU A 297 1.72 20.94 -12.42
CA LEU A 297 2.15 22.32 -12.15
C LEU A 297 3.65 22.56 -12.45
N ASP A 298 4.47 21.52 -12.30
CA ASP A 298 5.94 21.59 -12.48
C ASP A 298 6.38 21.34 -13.94
N GLY A 299 5.45 21.11 -14.86
CA GLY A 299 5.74 20.92 -16.29
C GLY A 299 6.48 22.09 -16.96
N ASP A 300 6.54 23.26 -16.30
CA ASP A 300 7.11 24.50 -16.85
C ASP A 300 8.31 25.07 -16.08
N ARG A 301 8.75 24.50 -14.93
CA ARG A 301 9.83 25.10 -14.11
C ARG A 301 10.84 24.08 -13.55
N LYS A 302 12.12 24.38 -13.81
CA LYS A 302 13.40 23.67 -13.55
C LYS A 302 13.46 22.62 -12.40
N SER A 303 14.25 21.57 -12.69
CA SER A 303 14.34 20.24 -12.08
C SER A 303 14.70 20.13 -10.59
N THR A 304 15.24 21.16 -9.92
CA THR A 304 15.75 21.04 -8.54
C THR A 304 14.64 20.96 -7.48
N ARG A 305 13.46 21.55 -7.73
CA ARG A 305 12.33 21.57 -6.77
C ARG A 305 11.62 20.21 -6.66
N THR A 306 11.77 19.37 -7.68
CA THR A 306 11.09 18.08 -7.77
C THR A 306 11.71 16.99 -6.90
N SER A 307 12.98 17.10 -6.49
CA SER A 307 13.64 16.06 -5.69
C SER A 307 13.24 16.12 -4.23
N ALA A 308 13.34 17.27 -3.56
CA ALA A 308 13.03 17.42 -2.14
C ALA A 308 11.55 17.13 -1.81
N LEU A 309 10.63 17.56 -2.68
CA LEU A 309 9.20 17.27 -2.51
C LEU A 309 8.89 15.78 -2.76
N ALA A 310 9.56 15.13 -3.71
CA ALA A 310 9.43 13.69 -3.92
C ALA A 310 10.02 12.88 -2.76
N GLU A 311 11.11 13.35 -2.16
CA GLU A 311 11.79 12.73 -1.03
C GLU A 311 10.98 12.83 0.26
N ALA A 312 10.40 14.01 0.56
CA ALA A 312 9.45 14.18 1.67
C ALA A 312 8.19 13.31 1.51
N LYS A 313 7.74 13.09 0.26
CA LYS A 313 6.60 12.21 -0.06
C LYS A 313 6.95 10.73 0.10
N ARG A 314 8.16 10.31 -0.29
CA ARG A 314 8.69 8.97 0.03
C ARG A 314 8.79 8.78 1.53
N GLY A 315 9.30 9.77 2.26
CA GLY A 315 9.33 9.75 3.72
C GLY A 315 7.95 9.52 4.33
N ARG A 316 6.90 10.14 3.78
CA ARG A 316 5.51 9.87 4.20
C ARG A 316 5.03 8.46 3.85
N GLY A 317 5.22 8.01 2.60
CA GLY A 317 4.81 6.66 2.19
C GLY A 317 5.55 5.56 2.95
N VAL A 318 6.84 5.78 3.23
CA VAL A 318 7.67 4.91 4.08
C VAL A 318 7.19 4.96 5.52
N ALA A 319 6.91 6.13 6.09
CA ALA A 319 6.40 6.25 7.46
C ALA A 319 5.03 5.58 7.64
N VAL A 320 4.13 5.75 6.66
CA VAL A 320 2.82 5.10 6.64
C VAL A 320 2.95 3.59 6.43
N GLY A 321 3.86 3.16 5.55
CA GLY A 321 4.17 1.75 5.31
C GLY A 321 4.78 1.09 6.55
N SER A 322 5.72 1.74 7.21
CA SER A 322 6.30 1.30 8.48
C SER A 322 5.22 1.19 9.56
N ALA A 323 4.38 2.21 9.73
CA ALA A 323 3.25 2.16 10.68
C ALA A 323 2.25 1.02 10.39
N LEU A 324 2.13 0.60 9.13
CA LEU A 324 1.29 -0.52 8.69
C LEU A 324 1.90 -1.88 9.03
N ASP A 325 3.23 -2.00 8.96
CA ASP A 325 3.94 -3.26 9.21
C ASP A 325 4.06 -3.52 10.73
N ASP A 326 4.37 -2.50 11.51
CA ASP A 326 4.43 -2.53 12.98
C ASP A 326 4.53 -1.09 13.50
N THR A 327 3.61 -0.67 14.38
CA THR A 327 3.64 0.67 15.00
C THR A 327 4.96 0.98 15.71
N SER A 328 5.70 -0.02 16.20
CA SER A 328 7.01 0.16 16.81
C SER A 328 8.06 0.71 15.83
N THR A 329 7.87 0.48 14.52
CA THR A 329 8.82 0.89 13.47
C THR A 329 8.75 2.39 13.14
N LEU A 330 7.68 3.09 13.55
CA LEU A 330 7.65 4.55 13.53
C LEU A 330 8.80 5.13 14.37
N HIS A 331 9.20 4.45 15.45
CA HIS A 331 10.33 4.83 16.30
C HIS A 331 11.71 4.52 15.68
N GLY A 332 11.75 3.75 14.60
CA GLY A 332 12.95 3.53 13.80
C GLY A 332 13.23 4.65 12.79
N LEU A 333 12.26 5.54 12.55
CA LEU A 333 12.42 6.61 11.56
C LEU A 333 13.45 7.64 12.04
N PRO A 334 14.44 8.03 11.21
CA PRO A 334 15.47 9.00 11.59
C PRO A 334 14.91 10.32 12.11
N PHE A 335 13.77 10.77 11.57
CA PHE A 335 13.08 11.97 12.05
C PHE A 335 12.55 11.80 13.48
N VAL A 336 11.92 10.66 13.79
CA VAL A 336 11.38 10.38 15.13
C VAL A 336 12.52 10.17 16.12
N ARG A 337 13.60 9.48 15.70
CA ARG A 337 14.83 9.35 16.51
C ARG A 337 15.53 10.69 16.73
N ALA A 338 15.61 11.57 15.73
CA ALA A 338 16.22 12.88 15.88
C ALA A 338 15.42 13.82 16.82
N LEU A 339 14.12 13.57 16.99
CA LEU A 339 13.29 14.29 17.96
C LEU A 339 13.46 13.78 19.39
N HIS A 340 13.89 12.53 19.59
CA HIS A 340 13.81 11.84 20.88
C HIS A 340 15.12 11.23 21.39
N GLY A 341 16.15 11.09 20.54
CA GLY A 341 17.42 10.50 20.90
C GLY A 341 18.33 11.51 21.60
N GLY A 342 18.80 11.15 22.80
CA GLY A 342 20.01 11.75 23.37
C GLY A 342 21.24 11.41 22.51
N GLU A 343 22.38 12.07 22.77
CA GLU A 343 23.63 11.91 22.00
C GLU A 343 24.14 10.45 21.94
N ASP A 344 23.69 9.59 22.84
CA ASP A 344 24.05 8.18 22.90
C ASP A 344 23.15 7.32 22.00
N ALA A 345 23.45 7.31 20.70
CA ALA A 345 22.78 6.52 19.66
C ALA A 345 22.81 4.99 19.84
N ASN A 346 23.40 4.50 20.94
CA ASN A 346 23.62 3.08 21.24
C ASN A 346 22.86 2.59 22.48
N SER A 347 22.07 3.42 23.16
CA SER A 347 21.26 2.95 24.27
C SER A 347 19.98 2.29 23.75
N ASP A 348 19.68 1.08 24.22
CA ASP A 348 18.37 0.42 24.03
C ASP A 348 17.25 1.13 24.81
N VAL A 349 17.61 2.14 25.60
CA VAL A 349 16.71 3.04 26.31
C VAL A 349 16.19 4.06 25.29
N LEU A 350 15.23 3.60 24.48
CA LEU A 350 14.58 4.35 23.40
C LEU A 350 13.95 5.67 23.86
N TRP A 351 13.69 5.77 25.16
CA TRP A 351 13.25 6.95 25.84
C TRP A 351 13.99 7.01 27.17
N GLU A 352 14.75 8.08 27.44
CA GLU A 352 14.93 8.48 28.83
C GLU A 352 13.53 8.66 29.45
N ASP A 353 13.38 8.44 30.76
CA ASP A 353 12.15 8.76 31.47
C ASP A 353 11.71 10.14 30.99
N ALA A 354 10.51 10.21 30.38
CA ALA A 354 10.04 11.46 29.78
C ALA A 354 10.21 12.51 30.87
N PRO A 355 10.97 13.60 30.63
CA PRO A 355 11.20 14.60 31.65
C PRO A 355 9.82 14.94 32.18
N ALA A 356 9.61 14.71 33.47
CA ALA A 356 8.28 14.82 34.05
C ALA A 356 7.76 16.18 33.60
N LEU A 357 6.73 16.18 32.75
CA LEU A 357 6.03 17.41 32.44
C LEU A 357 5.67 17.96 33.82
N PRO A 358 5.98 19.24 34.12
CA PRO A 358 5.63 19.78 35.42
C PRO A 358 4.17 19.45 35.66
N GLU A 359 3.91 18.97 36.89
CA GLU A 359 2.61 18.44 37.30
C GLU A 359 1.53 19.22 36.59
N TYR A 360 0.74 18.48 35.80
CA TYR A 360 -0.30 18.96 34.88
C TYR A 360 -0.69 20.40 35.16
N PRO A 361 -0.81 21.29 34.16
CA PRO A 361 -1.65 22.45 34.36
C PRO A 361 -2.99 21.89 34.87
N SER A 362 -3.25 22.12 36.16
CA SER A 362 -4.36 21.44 36.85
C SER A 362 -5.63 21.73 36.04
N THR A 363 -6.66 20.91 36.13
CA THR A 363 -7.93 21.10 35.38
C THR A 363 -8.38 22.57 35.33
N SER A 364 -8.05 23.33 36.40
CA SER A 364 -8.15 24.79 36.52
C SER A 364 -7.56 25.63 35.38
N THR A 365 -6.53 25.19 34.65
CA THR A 365 -5.86 25.99 33.61
C THR A 365 -6.63 25.92 32.30
N ILE A 366 -7.18 24.74 31.97
CA ILE A 366 -8.06 24.57 30.82
C ILE A 366 -9.36 25.35 31.07
N GLU A 367 -9.91 25.22 32.27
CA GLU A 367 -11.09 25.98 32.70
C GLU A 367 -10.80 27.49 32.67
N ALA A 368 -9.63 27.95 33.15
CA ALA A 368 -9.24 29.35 33.09
C ALA A 368 -9.13 29.89 31.65
N PHE A 369 -8.67 29.07 30.69
CA PHE A 369 -8.64 29.47 29.28
C PHE A 369 -10.04 29.54 28.64
N GLU A 370 -10.96 28.66 29.05
CA GLU A 370 -12.36 28.70 28.62
C GLU A 370 -13.09 29.90 29.26
N GLU A 371 -12.87 30.16 30.55
CA GLU A 371 -13.44 31.29 31.29
C GLU A 371 -12.94 32.64 30.76
N ALA A 372 -11.65 32.73 30.39
CA ALA A 372 -11.09 33.90 29.73
C ALA A 372 -11.58 34.06 28.27
N GLY A 373 -12.38 33.13 27.76
CA GLY A 373 -12.92 33.15 26.40
C GLY A 373 -11.87 33.02 25.31
N MET A 374 -10.66 32.57 25.65
CA MET A 374 -9.54 32.48 24.71
C MET A 374 -9.69 31.28 23.78
N ILE A 375 -10.19 30.14 24.30
CA ILE A 375 -10.44 28.93 23.53
C ILE A 375 -11.75 28.29 24.01
N SER A 376 -12.51 27.72 23.07
CA SER A 376 -13.64 26.84 23.38
C SER A 376 -13.36 25.47 22.77
N LEU A 377 -13.30 24.43 23.60
CA LEU A 377 -13.07 23.05 23.18
C LEU A 377 -14.33 22.21 23.40
N ASN A 378 -14.61 21.31 22.46
CA ASN A 378 -15.60 20.25 22.70
C ASN A 378 -15.01 19.11 23.55
N GLU A 379 -15.86 18.22 24.07
CA GLU A 379 -15.45 17.09 24.92
C GLU A 379 -14.38 16.18 24.29
N THR A 380 -14.46 15.95 22.98
CA THR A 380 -13.46 15.16 22.26
C THR A 380 -12.09 15.86 22.25
N GLN A 381 -12.09 17.17 22.01
CA GLN A 381 -10.86 17.98 22.03
C GLN A 381 -10.29 18.11 23.45
N LYS A 382 -11.13 18.24 24.49
CA LYS A 382 -10.71 18.21 25.90
C LYS A 382 -10.03 16.89 26.25
N THR A 383 -10.61 15.78 25.82
CA THR A 383 -10.01 14.44 25.99
C THR A 383 -8.65 14.34 25.30
N LEU A 384 -8.53 14.83 24.06
CA LEU A 384 -7.27 14.83 23.31
C LEU A 384 -6.22 15.74 23.95
N LEU A 385 -6.62 16.92 24.44
CA LEU A 385 -5.75 17.83 25.17
C LEU A 385 -5.23 17.19 26.45
N GLY A 386 -6.13 16.55 27.21
CA GLY A 386 -5.75 15.77 28.39
C GLY A 386 -4.70 14.72 28.04
N ARG A 387 -4.93 13.90 27.02
CA ARG A 387 -3.95 12.90 26.57
C ARG A 387 -2.62 13.53 26.12
N ALA A 388 -2.66 14.60 25.33
CA ALA A 388 -1.46 15.26 24.83
C ALA A 388 -0.55 15.83 25.94
N LEU A 389 -1.12 16.16 27.11
CA LEU A 389 -0.40 16.66 28.28
C LEU A 389 -0.08 15.56 29.29
N SER A 390 -0.48 14.31 29.01
CA SER A 390 -0.29 13.20 29.93
C SER A 390 1.16 12.73 29.95
N CYS A 391 1.67 12.42 31.14
CA CYS A 391 2.96 11.77 31.33
C CYS A 391 2.92 10.23 31.14
N ARG A 392 1.75 9.67 30.80
CA ARG A 392 1.61 8.22 30.58
C ARG A 392 2.30 7.80 29.29
N ASP A 393 3.01 6.67 29.34
CA ASP A 393 3.74 6.16 28.17
C ASP A 393 2.88 5.94 26.93
N GLN A 394 1.66 5.44 27.12
CA GLN A 394 0.68 5.23 26.04
C GLN A 394 0.21 6.52 25.35
N ASP A 395 0.46 7.68 25.95
CA ASP A 395 0.02 8.99 25.46
C ASP A 395 1.17 9.83 24.87
N ARG A 396 2.42 9.31 24.89
CA ARG A 396 3.60 9.96 24.29
C ARG A 396 3.46 10.22 22.80
N LEU A 397 2.72 9.38 22.08
CA LEU A 397 2.38 9.59 20.67
C LEU A 397 0.86 9.67 20.50
N LEU A 398 0.38 10.87 20.15
CA LEU A 398 -1.04 11.11 19.91
C LEU A 398 -1.29 11.41 18.43
N ILE A 399 -2.15 10.61 17.80
CA ILE A 399 -2.66 10.86 16.45
C ILE A 399 -4.09 11.38 16.53
N ALA A 400 -4.30 12.65 16.17
CA ALA A 400 -5.62 13.26 16.12
C ALA A 400 -6.11 13.41 14.67
N GLN A 401 -7.27 12.85 14.36
CA GLN A 401 -7.93 12.97 13.06
C GLN A 401 -9.20 13.81 13.17
N GLY A 402 -9.40 14.73 12.23
CA GLY A 402 -10.59 15.57 12.20
C GLY A 402 -10.96 16.02 10.79
N GLY A 403 -12.25 16.08 10.49
CA GLY A 403 -12.79 16.61 9.24
C GLY A 403 -12.52 18.11 9.05
N ILE A 404 -12.99 18.68 7.94
CA ILE A 404 -12.92 20.13 7.71
C ILE A 404 -13.79 20.82 8.77
N GLY A 405 -13.29 21.91 9.37
CA GLY A 405 -14.03 22.69 10.36
C GLY A 405 -14.06 22.13 11.79
N THR A 406 -13.48 20.96 12.07
CA THR A 406 -13.51 20.34 13.42
C THR A 406 -12.54 20.98 14.44
N GLY A 407 -12.07 22.20 14.18
CA GLY A 407 -11.22 22.94 15.11
C GLY A 407 -9.81 22.35 15.35
N LYS A 408 -9.22 21.60 14.42
CA LYS A 408 -7.86 21.02 14.57
C LYS A 408 -6.81 22.06 14.99
N THR A 409 -6.80 23.22 14.34
CA THR A 409 -5.88 24.32 14.67
C THR A 409 -6.15 24.91 16.06
N THR A 410 -7.41 24.85 16.53
CA THR A 410 -7.79 25.30 17.87
C THR A 410 -7.27 24.33 18.93
N LEU A 411 -7.37 23.01 18.67
CA LEU A 411 -6.76 22.01 19.55
C LEU A 411 -5.23 22.15 19.62
N ILE A 412 -4.56 22.37 18.49
CA ILE A 412 -3.10 22.63 18.47
C ILE A 412 -2.77 23.85 19.33
N ALA A 413 -3.52 24.94 19.19
CA ALA A 413 -3.33 26.14 20.00
C ALA A 413 -3.51 25.87 21.50
N ALA A 414 -4.54 25.10 21.86
CA ALA A 414 -4.78 24.71 23.25
C ALA A 414 -3.64 23.87 23.84
N ILE A 415 -3.12 22.90 23.09
CA ILE A 415 -1.96 22.09 23.50
C ILE A 415 -0.75 22.99 23.71
N CYS A 416 -0.47 23.90 22.76
CA CYS A 416 0.65 24.82 22.88
C CYS A 416 0.50 25.70 24.12
N MET A 417 -0.65 26.33 24.36
CA MET A 417 -0.85 27.21 25.52
C MET A 417 -0.64 26.49 26.83
N ALA A 418 -1.12 25.25 26.94
CA ALA A 418 -0.98 24.46 28.16
C ALA A 418 0.48 24.00 28.38
N ALA A 419 1.23 23.74 27.30
CA ALA A 419 2.61 23.24 27.40
C ALA A 419 3.66 24.37 27.45
N THR A 420 3.44 25.53 26.83
CA THR A 420 4.44 26.61 26.72
C THR A 420 4.97 27.16 28.06
N PRO A 421 4.19 27.22 29.16
CA PRO A 421 4.71 27.66 30.46
C PRO A 421 5.80 26.73 31.00
N SER A 422 5.80 25.47 30.58
CA SER A 422 6.69 24.44 31.08
C SER A 422 7.91 24.18 30.21
N GLN A 423 7.77 24.33 28.90
CA GLN A 423 8.79 23.91 27.95
C GLN A 423 8.60 24.56 26.58
N PRO A 424 9.67 24.68 25.78
CA PRO A 424 9.55 25.11 24.40
C PRO A 424 8.76 24.09 23.57
N VAL A 425 7.72 24.55 22.89
CA VAL A 425 6.89 23.72 22.00
C VAL A 425 7.28 23.94 20.54
N TRP A 426 7.55 22.86 19.83
CA TRP A 426 7.83 22.89 18.40
C TRP A 426 6.59 22.55 17.59
N VAL A 427 6.12 23.48 16.77
CA VAL A 427 4.99 23.27 15.87
C VAL A 427 5.49 23.15 14.44
N LEU A 428 5.39 21.95 13.88
CA LEU A 428 5.85 21.63 12.53
C LEU A 428 4.66 21.47 11.59
N SER A 429 4.81 21.95 10.35
CA SER A 429 3.75 21.93 9.35
C SER A 429 4.32 21.66 7.96
N GLN A 430 3.59 20.91 7.14
CA GLN A 430 4.01 20.58 5.77
C GLN A 430 4.04 21.79 4.83
N THR A 431 3.19 22.80 5.07
CA THR A 431 3.10 23.98 4.20
C THR A 431 3.20 25.27 4.98
N ASN A 432 3.73 26.32 4.35
CA ASN A 432 3.76 27.65 4.95
C ASN A 432 2.35 28.17 5.24
N ALA A 433 1.35 27.88 4.39
CA ALA A 433 -0.02 28.34 4.60
C ALA A 433 -0.63 27.77 5.90
N THR A 434 -0.46 26.47 6.14
CA THR A 434 -0.92 25.82 7.39
C THR A 434 -0.11 26.27 8.59
N LEU A 435 1.18 26.56 8.41
CA LEU A 435 2.03 27.12 9.45
C LEU A 435 1.55 28.53 9.87
N TRP A 436 1.28 29.41 8.90
CA TRP A 436 0.76 30.77 9.14
C TRP A 436 -0.61 30.75 9.81
N SER A 437 -1.52 29.89 9.36
CA SER A 437 -2.84 29.74 9.99
C SER A 437 -2.72 29.29 11.45
N THR A 438 -1.76 28.42 11.74
CA THR A 438 -1.50 27.96 13.11
C THR A 438 -0.86 29.06 13.96
N ALA A 439 0.14 29.77 13.43
CA ALA A 439 0.78 30.89 14.10
C ALA A 439 -0.21 32.02 14.42
N ALA A 440 -1.08 32.39 13.48
CA ALA A 440 -2.13 33.37 13.71
C ALA A 440 -3.08 32.95 14.83
N ARG A 441 -3.41 31.65 14.91
CA ARG A 441 -4.26 31.12 15.98
C ARG A 441 -3.56 31.14 17.34
N LEU A 442 -2.27 30.80 17.38
CA LEU A 442 -1.46 30.85 18.60
C LEU A 442 -1.36 32.29 19.14
N LEU A 443 -1.13 33.27 18.26
CA LEU A 443 -1.12 34.70 18.60
C LEU A 443 -2.47 35.17 19.14
N GLN A 444 -3.58 34.79 18.48
CA GLN A 444 -4.93 35.09 18.96
C GLN A 444 -5.21 34.50 20.34
N SER A 445 -4.55 33.39 20.68
CA SER A 445 -4.72 32.72 21.97
C SER A 445 -3.75 33.25 23.04
N GLY A 446 -3.01 34.33 22.75
CA GLY A 446 -2.13 35.00 23.72
C GLY A 446 -0.69 34.47 23.77
N ILE A 447 -0.29 33.58 22.87
CA ILE A 447 1.12 33.16 22.76
C ILE A 447 1.84 34.10 21.82
N ASP A 448 2.62 35.02 22.37
CA ASP A 448 3.35 36.07 21.65
C ASP A 448 4.84 35.74 21.43
N HIS A 449 5.40 34.78 22.18
CA HIS A 449 6.80 34.36 22.08
C HIS A 449 7.05 33.23 21.06
N LEU A 450 6.56 33.39 19.84
CA LEU A 450 6.70 32.38 18.78
C LEU A 450 7.92 32.68 17.89
N LYS A 451 8.80 31.69 17.73
CA LYS A 451 9.83 31.71 16.67
C LYS A 451 9.33 30.91 15.48
N LEU A 452 9.05 31.61 14.39
CA LEU A 452 8.60 30.99 13.14
C LEU A 452 9.80 30.65 12.25
N VAL A 453 10.02 29.36 12.02
CA VAL A 453 10.97 28.90 10.99
C VAL A 453 10.16 28.47 9.78
N ALA A 454 9.98 29.40 8.84
CA ALA A 454 9.39 29.09 7.54
C ALA A 454 10.52 28.79 6.54
N GLY A 455 10.36 27.72 5.75
CA GLY A 455 11.26 27.49 4.62
C GLY A 455 11.23 28.72 3.72
N THR A 456 12.39 29.33 3.49
CA THR A 456 12.51 30.50 2.62
C THR A 456 12.01 30.10 1.24
N LYS A 457 10.82 30.63 0.87
CA LYS A 457 10.63 30.94 -0.53
C LYS A 457 11.74 31.93 -0.84
N SER A 458 12.60 31.63 -1.81
CA SER A 458 13.30 32.70 -2.51
C SER A 458 12.23 33.71 -2.94
N GLU A 459 12.25 34.87 -2.29
CA GLU A 459 11.58 36.12 -2.64
C GLU A 459 10.05 36.07 -2.81
N THR A 460 9.36 36.51 -1.76
CA THR A 460 8.55 37.72 -1.86
C THR A 460 8.32 38.24 -0.43
N GLN A 461 9.05 39.30 -0.07
CA GLN A 461 8.74 40.11 1.10
C GLN A 461 7.39 40.82 0.86
N VAL A 462 6.53 40.81 1.88
CA VAL A 462 5.59 41.90 2.17
C VAL A 462 5.86 42.31 3.59
#